data_AF-A0AAE6SII8-F1
#
_entry.id   AF-A0AAE6SII8-F1
#
_cell.length_a   1.000
_cell.length_b   1.000
_cell.length_c   1.000
_cell.angle_alpha   90.00
_cell.angle_beta   90.00
_cell.angle_gamma   90.00
#
_symmetry.space_group_name_H-M   'P 1'
#
loop_
_entity.id
_entity.type
_entity.pdbx_description
1 polymer ?
#
loop_
_entity_poly.entity_id
_entity_poly.type
_entity_poly.pdbx_seq_one_letter_code
_entity_poly.pdbx_strand_id
1 'polypeptide(L)'
;MLEIPTSIATGSLRVGLQVVSSHKKPVLEVYYQVRNRFGPEQEIEIPVGVDGMRRSVHKSRPQDIFIQFTLVNIGGVRAENVTLRIDGELKRHHPREDFGGVFRSTISQFAPGQSQHLFSFREFDLYEYPEGGGSPLGLKAESLTITMEYDAPPGMLNWFLSLPRKVRGKKRFAKVFSFSPEIVAGDLPPAEYV
;
A
#
# COMPACT_ATOMS: atom_id res chain seq x y z
N MET A 1 30.27 12.02 -5.48
CA MET A 1 29.06 12.50 -4.77
C MET A 1 27.90 12.29 -5.73
N LEU A 2 27.13 11.22 -5.55
CA LEU A 2 26.11 10.80 -6.52
C LEU A 2 24.77 11.42 -6.08
N GLU A 3 24.27 12.39 -6.85
CA GLU A 3 22.89 12.86 -6.71
C GLU A 3 21.96 11.76 -7.25
N ILE A 4 21.18 11.15 -6.36
CA ILE A 4 20.15 10.17 -6.73
C ILE A 4 18.92 10.97 -7.17
N PRO A 5 18.46 10.87 -8.44
CA PRO A 5 17.26 11.54 -8.87
C PRO A 5 16.04 10.79 -8.32
N THR A 6 15.48 11.29 -7.23
CA THR A 6 14.22 10.85 -6.58
C THR A 6 12.95 11.12 -7.44
N SER A 7 13.03 11.02 -8.77
CA SER A 7 12.07 11.65 -9.68
C SER A 7 11.13 10.70 -10.43
N ILE A 8 11.27 9.37 -10.35
CA ILE A 8 10.45 8.45 -11.17
C ILE A 8 9.28 7.86 -10.36
N ALA A 9 9.47 7.57 -9.07
CA ALA A 9 8.40 7.06 -8.19
C ALA A 9 7.28 8.08 -7.89
N THR A 10 7.46 9.34 -8.29
CA THR A 10 6.57 10.46 -7.97
C THR A 10 5.57 10.79 -9.08
N GLY A 11 5.67 10.22 -10.28
CA GLY A 11 4.86 10.66 -11.43
C GLY A 11 3.34 10.51 -11.24
N SER A 12 2.86 9.31 -10.91
CA SER A 12 1.43 9.03 -10.71
C SER A 12 0.87 9.70 -9.45
N LEU A 13 1.64 9.70 -8.36
CA LEU A 13 1.33 10.43 -7.13
C LEU A 13 1.28 11.96 -7.37
N ARG A 14 2.14 12.52 -8.23
CA ARG A 14 2.13 13.96 -8.58
C ARG A 14 0.90 14.36 -9.38
N VAL A 15 0.47 13.55 -10.35
CA VAL A 15 -0.78 13.81 -11.08
C VAL A 15 -1.97 13.77 -10.12
N GLY A 16 -1.99 12.80 -9.18
CA GLY A 16 -2.95 12.78 -8.09
C GLY A 16 -2.90 14.02 -7.20
N LEU A 17 -1.70 14.50 -6.85
CA LEU A 17 -1.45 15.68 -6.01
C LEU A 17 -1.90 17.00 -6.67
N GLN A 18 -1.82 17.14 -7.99
CA GLN A 18 -2.25 18.35 -8.68
C GLN A 18 -3.78 18.48 -8.72
N VAL A 19 -4.51 17.36 -8.73
CA VAL A 19 -5.99 17.33 -8.64
C VAL A 19 -6.49 17.74 -7.24
N VAL A 20 -5.65 17.57 -6.20
CA VAL A 20 -5.96 17.81 -4.77
C VAL A 20 -6.48 19.22 -4.49
N SER A 21 -6.01 20.21 -5.26
CA SER A 21 -6.32 21.62 -5.02
C SER A 21 -7.78 22.02 -5.32
N SER A 22 -8.56 21.21 -6.05
CA SER A 22 -9.89 21.64 -6.52
C SER A 22 -11.04 21.34 -5.55
N HIS A 23 -10.86 20.38 -4.64
CA HIS A 23 -11.93 19.93 -3.75
C HIS A 23 -12.06 20.80 -2.49
N LYS A 24 -13.19 21.48 -2.31
CA LYS A 24 -13.48 22.30 -1.10
C LYS A 24 -13.83 21.47 0.16
N LYS A 25 -13.55 20.18 0.18
CA LYS A 25 -13.88 19.24 1.26
C LYS A 25 -12.75 18.21 1.41
N PRO A 26 -12.58 17.57 2.60
CA PRO A 26 -11.68 16.44 2.72
C PRO A 26 -12.15 15.29 1.83
N VAL A 27 -11.20 14.62 1.17
CA VAL A 27 -11.46 13.44 0.34
C VAL A 27 -10.30 12.48 0.54
N LEU A 28 -10.57 11.38 1.25
CA LEU A 28 -9.59 10.32 1.42
C LEU A 28 -9.75 9.25 0.34
N GLU A 29 -8.63 8.80 -0.21
CA GLU A 29 -8.56 7.68 -1.16
C GLU A 29 -7.44 6.72 -0.78
N VAL A 30 -7.68 5.43 -1.02
CA VAL A 30 -6.64 4.41 -0.98
C VAL A 30 -6.20 4.15 -2.40
N TYR A 31 -4.90 4.23 -2.62
CA TYR A 31 -4.25 3.80 -3.85
C TYR A 31 -3.45 2.54 -3.56
N TYR A 32 -3.37 1.67 -4.56
CA TYR A 32 -2.45 0.55 -4.57
C TYR A 32 -1.46 0.71 -5.74
N GLN A 33 -0.26 0.18 -5.58
CA GLN A 33 0.75 0.16 -6.63
C GLN A 33 1.54 -1.14 -6.57
N VAL A 34 1.67 -1.82 -7.73
CA VAL A 34 2.60 -2.92 -7.90
C VAL A 34 4.01 -2.34 -8.01
N ARG A 35 4.95 -2.86 -7.23
CA ARG A 35 6.35 -2.49 -7.21
C ARG A 35 7.19 -3.70 -7.62
N ASN A 36 8.19 -3.47 -8.45
CA ASN A 36 9.16 -4.46 -8.90
C ASN A 36 10.55 -3.89 -8.62
N ARG A 37 11.15 -4.26 -7.49
CA ARG A 37 12.43 -3.69 -7.03
C ARG A 37 13.56 -4.69 -7.11
N PHE A 38 14.70 -4.25 -7.62
CA PHE A 38 15.95 -5.00 -7.60
C PHE A 38 16.90 -4.38 -6.59
N GLY A 39 17.39 -5.20 -5.66
CA GLY A 39 18.40 -4.80 -4.70
C GLY A 39 19.80 -4.71 -5.31
N PRO A 40 20.84 -4.48 -4.49
CA PRO A 40 22.21 -4.42 -4.97
C PRO A 40 22.67 -5.79 -5.49
N GLU A 41 23.58 -5.75 -6.47
CA GLU A 41 24.22 -6.95 -7.00
C GLU A 41 25.13 -7.56 -5.95
N GLN A 42 25.03 -8.88 -5.81
CA GLN A 42 25.82 -9.67 -4.87
C GLN A 42 26.70 -10.61 -5.68
N GLU A 43 27.98 -10.65 -5.31
CA GLU A 43 28.96 -11.55 -5.90
C GLU A 43 29.27 -12.64 -4.88
N ILE A 44 29.05 -13.90 -5.26
CA ILE A 44 29.36 -15.06 -4.46
C ILE A 44 30.43 -15.85 -5.20
N GLU A 45 31.58 -16.05 -4.55
CA GLU A 45 32.61 -16.96 -5.06
C GLU A 45 32.22 -18.39 -4.72
N ILE A 46 31.98 -19.21 -5.75
CA ILE A 46 31.64 -20.61 -5.60
C ILE A 46 32.85 -21.45 -6.05
N PRO A 47 33.31 -22.42 -5.24
CA PRO A 47 34.35 -23.34 -5.68
C PRO A 47 33.83 -24.23 -6.81
N VAL A 48 34.59 -24.34 -7.88
CA VAL A 48 34.29 -25.16 -9.06
C VAL A 48 35.36 -26.24 -9.22
N GLY A 49 34.93 -27.49 -9.29
CA GLY A 49 35.82 -28.66 -9.43
C GLY A 49 36.13 -29.36 -8.10
N VAL A 50 36.66 -30.58 -8.21
CA VAL A 50 36.84 -31.52 -7.08
C VAL A 50 37.92 -31.06 -6.09
N ASP A 51 38.89 -30.26 -6.56
CA ASP A 51 40.03 -29.76 -5.78
C ASP A 51 39.77 -28.41 -5.07
N GLY A 52 38.62 -27.77 -5.27
CA GLY A 52 38.26 -26.49 -4.63
C GLY A 52 39.11 -25.25 -5.01
N MET A 53 40.13 -25.44 -5.86
CA MET A 53 41.12 -24.40 -6.23
C MET A 53 40.65 -23.43 -7.31
N ARG A 54 39.70 -23.83 -8.17
CA ARG A 54 39.08 -22.92 -9.14
C ARG A 54 37.86 -22.30 -8.50
N ARG A 55 37.73 -20.98 -8.56
CA ARG A 55 36.54 -20.25 -8.10
C ARG A 55 35.83 -19.65 -9.29
N SER A 56 34.51 -19.76 -9.34
CA SER A 56 33.68 -18.96 -10.24
C SER A 56 33.00 -17.84 -9.44
N VAL A 57 32.92 -16.66 -10.05
CA VAL A 57 32.14 -15.55 -9.50
C VAL A 57 30.72 -15.70 -10.03
N HIS A 58 29.77 -15.95 -9.14
CA HIS A 58 28.36 -15.91 -9.46
C HIS A 58 27.78 -14.55 -9.03
N LYS A 59 27.20 -13.83 -9.98
CA LYS A 59 26.51 -12.57 -9.71
C LYS A 59 25.01 -12.82 -9.64
N SER A 60 24.39 -12.42 -8.55
CA SER A 60 22.95 -12.50 -8.36
C SER A 60 22.40 -11.16 -7.88
N ARG A 61 21.13 -10.90 -8.18
CA ARG A 61 20.44 -9.69 -7.71
C ARG A 61 19.07 -10.08 -7.15
N PRO A 62 18.79 -9.78 -5.87
CA PRO A 62 17.49 -10.09 -5.30
C PRO A 62 16.43 -9.18 -5.92
N GLN A 63 15.30 -9.78 -6.29
CA GLN A 63 14.12 -9.08 -6.78
C GLN A 63 13.02 -9.16 -5.70
N ASP A 64 12.36 -8.04 -5.42
CA ASP A 64 11.24 -7.93 -4.49
C ASP A 64 10.03 -7.35 -5.23
N ILE A 65 9.00 -8.18 -5.40
CA ILE A 65 7.73 -7.82 -6.02
C ILE A 65 6.66 -7.74 -4.93
N PHE A 66 6.02 -6.59 -4.82
CA PHE A 66 4.99 -6.37 -3.82
C PHE A 66 3.96 -5.34 -4.26
N ILE A 67 2.76 -5.44 -3.71
CA ILE A 67 1.68 -4.46 -3.87
C ILE A 67 1.66 -3.59 -2.62
N GLN A 68 1.84 -2.29 -2.79
CA GLN A 68 1.81 -1.33 -1.72
C GLN A 68 0.49 -0.57 -1.69
N PHE A 69 -0.14 -0.48 -0.50
CA PHE A 69 -1.35 0.32 -0.27
C PHE A 69 -1.00 1.61 0.48
N THR A 70 -1.53 2.73 0.00
CA THR A 70 -1.28 4.06 0.54
C THR A 70 -2.59 4.84 0.65
N LEU A 71 -2.86 5.40 1.82
CA LEU A 71 -3.92 6.36 2.04
C LEU A 71 -3.45 7.76 1.65
N VAL A 72 -4.25 8.52 0.92
CA VAL A 72 -3.94 9.90 0.51
C VAL A 72 -5.17 10.79 0.74
N ASN A 73 -4.95 11.99 1.27
CA ASN A 73 -5.98 13.03 1.24
C ASN A 73 -5.87 13.80 -0.07
N ILE A 74 -6.78 13.51 -1.00
CA ILE A 74 -6.90 14.24 -2.25
C ILE A 74 -7.91 15.40 -2.17
N GLY A 75 -8.43 15.69 -0.98
CA GLY A 75 -9.25 16.86 -0.74
C GLY A 75 -8.41 18.11 -0.55
N GLY A 76 -8.95 19.29 -0.88
CA GLY A 76 -8.32 20.58 -0.61
C GLY A 76 -8.43 21.05 0.84
N VAL A 77 -8.96 20.19 1.74
CA VAL A 77 -9.10 20.45 3.17
C VAL A 77 -8.65 19.23 3.97
N ARG A 78 -8.06 19.44 5.14
CA ARG A 78 -7.63 18.33 6.02
C ARG A 78 -8.82 17.50 6.49
N ALA A 79 -8.62 16.19 6.62
CA ALA A 79 -9.56 15.30 7.30
C ALA A 79 -9.24 15.24 8.79
N GLU A 80 -10.27 15.08 9.62
CA GLU A 80 -10.15 14.97 11.08
C GLU A 80 -10.67 13.61 11.54
N ASN A 81 -10.12 13.12 12.66
CA ASN A 81 -10.53 11.87 13.31
C ASN A 81 -10.69 10.74 12.30
N VAL A 82 -9.68 10.42 11.51
CA VAL A 82 -9.76 9.35 10.51
C VAL A 82 -9.65 8.01 11.22
N THR A 83 -10.61 7.11 10.98
CA THR A 83 -10.54 5.71 11.40
C THR A 83 -10.60 4.85 10.16
N LEU A 84 -9.72 3.85 10.13
CA LEU A 84 -9.66 2.85 9.08
C LEU A 84 -10.13 1.52 9.66
N ARG A 85 -10.96 0.80 8.92
CA ARG A 85 -11.28 -0.61 9.18
C ARG A 85 -10.88 -1.42 7.98
N ILE A 86 -10.42 -2.64 8.23
CA ILE A 86 -10.10 -3.61 7.20
C ILE A 86 -10.94 -4.86 7.44
N ASP A 87 -11.60 -5.30 6.39
CA ASP A 87 -12.53 -6.43 6.39
C ASP A 87 -12.25 -7.31 5.16
N GLY A 88 -12.74 -8.54 5.17
CA GLY A 88 -12.61 -9.48 4.04
C GLY A 88 -11.82 -10.75 4.39
N GLU A 89 -11.76 -11.65 3.42
CA GLU A 89 -11.17 -12.99 3.58
C GLU A 89 -9.73 -13.06 3.06
N LEU A 90 -9.31 -12.08 2.25
CA LEU A 90 -7.95 -12.00 1.75
C LEU A 90 -6.98 -11.68 2.90
N LYS A 91 -6.25 -12.71 3.35
CA LYS A 91 -5.30 -12.64 4.45
C LYS A 91 -3.86 -12.77 3.96
N ARG A 92 -2.95 -12.06 4.64
CA ARG A 92 -1.50 -12.28 4.52
C ARG A 92 -1.12 -13.60 5.17
N HIS A 93 -0.07 -14.22 4.65
CA HIS A 93 0.45 -15.46 5.25
C HIS A 93 1.26 -15.15 6.50
N HIS A 94 1.45 -16.18 7.32
CA HIS A 94 2.34 -16.14 8.46
C HIS A 94 3.74 -15.68 8.07
N PRO A 95 4.42 -14.81 8.85
CA PRO A 95 4.02 -14.20 10.12
C PRO A 95 3.43 -12.78 9.99
N ARG A 96 2.83 -12.45 8.85
CA ARG A 96 2.41 -11.08 8.50
C ARG A 96 0.90 -10.90 8.55
N GLU A 97 0.19 -11.65 9.38
CA GLU A 97 -1.28 -11.62 9.46
C GLU A 97 -1.80 -10.23 9.90
N ASP A 98 -1.09 -9.53 10.80
CA ASP A 98 -1.48 -8.22 11.36
C ASP A 98 -1.19 -7.04 10.41
N PHE A 99 -2.21 -6.24 10.06
CA PHE A 99 -2.14 -5.14 9.08
C PHE A 99 -1.56 -3.83 9.63
N GLY A 100 -0.94 -3.90 10.81
CA GLY A 100 -0.28 -2.80 11.48
C GLY A 100 -1.18 -2.05 12.47
N GLY A 101 -0.56 -1.10 13.20
CA GLY A 101 -1.26 -0.29 14.19
C GLY A 101 -2.24 0.74 13.61
N VAL A 102 -2.12 1.10 12.33
CA VAL A 102 -2.91 2.17 11.73
C VAL A 102 -4.41 1.88 11.76
N PHE A 103 -4.83 0.63 11.54
CA PHE A 103 -6.23 0.18 11.61
C PHE A 103 -6.79 0.06 13.04
N ARG A 104 -5.92 0.15 14.06
CA ARG A 104 -6.30 0.13 15.48
C ARG A 104 -6.26 1.52 16.12
N SER A 105 -5.94 2.55 15.34
CA SER A 105 -5.74 3.91 15.81
C SER A 105 -6.70 4.89 15.13
N THR A 106 -6.92 6.03 15.78
CA THR A 106 -7.57 7.18 15.14
C THR A 106 -6.50 8.19 14.78
N ILE A 107 -6.41 8.55 13.50
CA ILE A 107 -5.52 9.61 13.03
C ILE A 107 -6.24 10.93 13.28
N SER A 108 -5.75 11.73 14.23
CA SER A 108 -6.41 12.97 14.63
C SER A 108 -6.58 13.94 13.45
N GLN A 109 -5.52 14.14 12.66
CA GLN A 109 -5.50 15.06 11.52
C GLN A 109 -4.77 14.45 10.33
N PHE A 110 -5.31 14.65 9.13
CA PHE A 110 -4.72 14.20 7.88
C PHE A 110 -4.79 15.30 6.81
N ALA A 111 -3.67 16.00 6.59
CA ALA A 111 -3.61 17.22 5.79
C ALA A 111 -3.83 16.98 4.28
N PRO A 112 -4.25 17.98 3.50
CA PRO A 112 -4.30 17.89 2.04
C PRO A 112 -2.96 17.45 1.45
N GLY A 113 -2.99 16.50 0.52
CA GLY A 113 -1.80 15.93 -0.11
C GLY A 113 -0.94 15.04 0.80
N GLN A 114 -1.29 14.91 2.08
CA GLN A 114 -0.61 13.97 2.96
C GLN A 114 -0.90 12.54 2.51
N SER A 115 0.16 11.72 2.46
CA SER A 115 0.10 10.30 2.15
C SER A 115 0.62 9.47 3.33
N GLN A 116 0.01 8.32 3.57
CA GLN A 116 0.44 7.37 4.60
C GLN A 116 0.42 5.94 4.05
N HIS A 117 1.55 5.26 4.18
CA HIS A 117 1.62 3.83 3.90
C HIS A 117 0.71 3.06 4.86
N LEU A 118 -0.11 2.15 4.32
CA LEU A 118 -0.98 1.29 5.12
C LEU A 118 -0.32 -0.06 5.36
N PHE A 119 -0.11 -0.82 4.29
CA PHE A 119 0.51 -2.14 4.32
C PHE A 119 0.96 -2.55 2.90
N SER A 120 1.59 -3.72 2.79
CA SER A 120 1.90 -4.33 1.50
C SER A 120 1.59 -5.83 1.47
N PHE A 121 1.18 -6.33 0.30
CA PHE A 121 1.20 -7.75 -0.01
C PHE A 121 2.47 -8.08 -0.77
N ARG A 122 3.17 -9.13 -0.36
CA ARG A 122 4.23 -9.74 -1.17
C ARG A 122 3.61 -10.79 -2.08
N GLU A 123 4.37 -11.23 -3.07
CA GLU A 123 3.96 -12.29 -3.99
C GLU A 123 3.34 -13.48 -3.24
N PHE A 124 4.05 -14.04 -2.26
CA PHE A 124 3.55 -15.19 -1.50
C PHE A 124 2.20 -14.93 -0.82
N ASP A 125 1.90 -13.69 -0.39
CA ASP A 125 0.63 -13.38 0.27
C ASP A 125 -0.59 -13.50 -0.67
N LEU A 126 -0.37 -13.40 -1.98
CA LEU A 126 -1.41 -13.36 -3.01
C LEU A 126 -1.74 -14.74 -3.59
N TYR A 127 -0.89 -15.74 -3.35
CA TYR A 127 -1.08 -17.09 -3.85
C TYR A 127 -1.54 -18.07 -2.76
N GLU A 128 -2.28 -19.07 -3.20
CA GLU A 128 -2.59 -20.28 -2.45
C GLU A 128 -1.47 -21.30 -2.61
N TYR A 129 -1.15 -22.01 -1.53
CA TYR A 129 -0.10 -23.04 -1.50
C TYR A 129 -0.67 -24.34 -0.94
N PRO A 130 -0.20 -25.51 -1.42
CA PRO A 130 -0.63 -26.79 -0.89
C PRO A 130 -0.16 -27.00 0.56
N GLU A 131 -0.89 -27.82 1.31
CA GLU A 131 -0.48 -28.24 2.65
C GLU A 131 0.86 -28.98 2.58
N GLY A 132 1.86 -28.50 3.33
CA GLY A 132 3.24 -29.03 3.27
C GLY A 132 4.21 -28.21 2.42
N GLY A 133 3.73 -27.15 1.76
CA GLY A 133 4.55 -26.25 0.95
C GLY A 133 4.81 -26.79 -0.46
N GLY A 134 5.31 -25.92 -1.34
CA GLY A 134 5.55 -26.25 -2.75
C GLY A 134 5.22 -25.08 -3.66
N SER A 135 4.95 -25.41 -4.93
CA SER A 135 4.54 -24.42 -5.93
C SER A 135 3.14 -23.86 -5.64
N PRO A 136 2.86 -22.60 -6.00
CA PRO A 136 1.55 -22.01 -5.81
C PRO A 136 0.48 -22.74 -6.65
N LEU A 137 -0.70 -22.95 -6.06
CA LEU A 137 -1.86 -23.57 -6.72
C LEU A 137 -2.60 -22.59 -7.63
N GLY A 138 -2.54 -21.30 -7.28
CA GLY A 138 -3.24 -20.24 -7.99
C GLY A 138 -3.26 -18.94 -7.18
N LEU A 139 -3.74 -17.87 -7.80
CA LEU A 139 -4.04 -16.61 -7.11
C LEU A 139 -5.24 -16.82 -6.19
N LYS A 140 -5.18 -16.22 -5.00
CA LYS A 140 -6.30 -16.13 -4.07
C LYS A 140 -7.48 -15.43 -4.72
N ALA A 141 -8.66 -16.05 -4.65
CA ALA A 141 -9.90 -15.48 -5.15
C ALA A 141 -10.53 -14.48 -4.17
N GLU A 142 -10.06 -14.46 -2.92
CA GLU A 142 -10.62 -13.60 -1.89
C GLU A 142 -10.29 -12.12 -2.13
N SER A 143 -11.13 -11.26 -1.54
CA SER A 143 -10.94 -9.82 -1.57
C SER A 143 -10.77 -9.25 -0.16
N LEU A 144 -10.20 -8.05 -0.10
CA LEU A 144 -10.24 -7.21 1.09
C LEU A 144 -10.98 -5.91 0.81
N THR A 145 -11.50 -5.33 1.87
CA THR A 145 -12.16 -4.03 1.85
C THR A 145 -11.60 -3.14 2.95
N ILE A 146 -11.28 -1.89 2.60
CA ILE A 146 -10.86 -0.85 3.54
C ILE A 146 -11.97 0.18 3.63
N THR A 147 -12.52 0.33 4.82
CA THR A 147 -13.50 1.37 5.13
C THR A 147 -12.80 2.54 5.81
N MET A 148 -12.93 3.72 5.22
CA MET A 148 -12.42 5.00 5.73
C MET A 148 -13.57 5.83 6.27
N GLU A 149 -13.56 6.15 7.56
CA GLU A 149 -14.53 7.05 8.19
C GLU A 149 -13.82 8.27 8.76
N TYR A 150 -14.28 9.48 8.42
CA TYR A 150 -13.61 10.73 8.80
C TYR A 150 -14.56 11.93 8.84
N ASP A 151 -14.09 13.02 9.45
CA ASP A 151 -14.80 14.29 9.55
C ASP A 151 -14.09 15.41 8.78
N ALA A 152 -14.82 16.50 8.55
CA ALA A 152 -14.23 17.78 8.11
C ALA A 152 -13.81 18.62 9.31
N PRO A 153 -12.92 19.62 9.12
CA PRO A 153 -12.51 20.51 10.19
C PRO A 153 -13.71 21.22 10.83
N PRO A 154 -13.62 21.52 12.13
CA PRO A 154 -14.66 22.26 12.83
C PRO A 154 -14.84 23.64 12.18
N GLY A 155 -16.08 23.96 11.85
CA GLY A 155 -16.50 25.26 11.33
C GLY A 155 -18.01 25.35 11.47
N MET A 156 -18.58 26.55 11.60
CA MET A 156 -20.00 26.73 11.92
C MET A 156 -20.89 25.94 10.96
N LEU A 157 -20.69 26.08 9.65
CA LEU A 157 -21.44 25.34 8.63
C LEU A 157 -21.23 23.83 8.72
N ASN A 158 -20.00 23.38 8.97
CA ASN A 158 -19.68 21.96 9.12
C ASN A 158 -20.31 21.34 10.38
N TRP A 159 -20.40 22.12 11.46
CA TRP A 159 -21.05 21.73 12.69
C TRP A 159 -22.54 21.49 12.45
N PHE A 160 -23.25 22.46 11.87
CA PHE A 160 -24.67 22.34 11.47
C PHE A 160 -24.93 21.13 10.57
N LEU A 161 -24.11 20.95 9.53
CA LEU A 161 -24.26 19.82 8.60
C LEU A 161 -23.90 18.46 9.21
N SER A 162 -23.13 18.43 10.30
CA SER A 162 -22.71 17.20 11.00
C SER A 162 -23.66 16.76 12.11
N LEU A 163 -24.50 17.66 12.64
CA LEU A 163 -25.38 17.43 13.79
C LEU A 163 -26.22 16.14 13.69
N PRO A 164 -26.94 15.86 12.59
CA PRO A 164 -27.78 14.67 12.50
C PRO A 164 -26.99 13.37 12.61
N ARG A 165 -25.76 13.35 12.07
CA ARG A 165 -24.86 12.19 12.11
C ARG A 165 -24.15 12.05 13.45
N LYS A 166 -23.73 13.17 14.06
CA LYS A 166 -23.13 13.19 15.41
C LYS A 166 -24.09 12.67 16.47
N VAL A 167 -25.37 13.03 16.39
CA VAL A 167 -26.42 12.51 17.30
C VAL A 167 -26.56 10.98 17.16
N ARG A 168 -26.25 10.41 15.99
CA ARG A 168 -26.24 8.96 15.75
C ARG A 168 -24.86 8.31 15.96
N GLY A 169 -23.87 9.04 16.49
CA GLY A 169 -22.51 8.57 16.69
C GLY A 169 -21.74 8.25 15.40
N LYS A 170 -22.20 8.73 14.24
CA LYS A 170 -21.59 8.45 12.94
C LYS A 170 -20.70 9.61 12.50
N LYS A 171 -19.58 9.29 11.85
CA LYS A 171 -18.72 10.29 11.20
C LYS A 171 -19.38 10.86 9.95
N ARG A 172 -18.94 12.05 9.55
CA ARG A 172 -19.56 12.79 8.45
C ARG A 172 -19.33 12.14 7.09
N PHE A 173 -18.14 11.60 6.84
CA PHE A 173 -17.79 10.95 5.58
C PHE A 173 -17.42 9.49 5.80
N ALA A 174 -17.83 8.65 4.85
CA ALA A 174 -17.45 7.25 4.78
C ALA A 174 -17.15 6.91 3.32
N LYS A 175 -16.03 6.23 3.07
CA LYS A 175 -15.67 5.72 1.74
C LYS A 175 -15.15 4.29 1.89
N VAL A 176 -15.45 3.48 0.90
CA VAL A 176 -15.05 2.08 0.85
C VAL A 176 -14.14 1.89 -0.35
N PHE A 177 -13.05 1.16 -0.14
CA PHE A 177 -12.14 0.71 -1.18
C PHE A 177 -12.06 -0.80 -1.12
N SER A 178 -12.16 -1.48 -2.26
CA SER A 178 -12.08 -2.94 -2.34
C SER A 178 -10.97 -3.36 -3.30
N PHE A 179 -10.29 -4.45 -2.95
CA PHE A 179 -9.18 -4.99 -3.70
C PHE A 179 -9.30 -6.51 -3.81
N SER A 180 -9.10 -7.06 -5.01
CA SER A 180 -8.87 -8.49 -5.24
C SER A 180 -7.55 -8.69 -6.00
N PRO A 181 -6.84 -9.82 -5.79
CA PRO A 181 -5.57 -10.12 -6.45
C PRO A 181 -5.70 -10.17 -7.98
N GLU A 182 -6.85 -10.57 -8.50
CA GLU A 182 -7.12 -10.64 -9.95
C GLU A 182 -6.90 -9.31 -10.67
N ILE A 183 -7.09 -8.17 -10.00
CA ILE A 183 -6.93 -6.83 -10.60
C ILE A 183 -5.48 -6.56 -11.02
N VAL A 184 -4.53 -7.22 -10.36
CA VAL A 184 -3.09 -7.09 -10.67
C VAL A 184 -2.53 -8.30 -11.41
N ALA A 185 -3.39 -9.23 -11.84
CA ALA A 185 -2.98 -10.35 -12.66
C ALA A 185 -2.62 -9.82 -14.07
N GLY A 186 -1.33 -9.68 -14.34
CA GLY A 186 -0.81 -9.13 -15.58
C GLY A 186 0.71 -8.97 -15.55
N ASP A 187 1.25 -8.27 -16.54
CA ASP A 187 2.70 -8.03 -16.63
C ASP A 187 3.21 -7.17 -15.47
N LEU A 188 4.42 -7.50 -15.00
CA LEU A 188 5.08 -6.74 -13.95
C LEU A 188 5.42 -5.34 -14.43
N PRO A 189 5.33 -4.32 -13.55
CA PRO A 189 5.80 -2.98 -13.87
C PRO A 189 7.33 -2.99 -14.12
N PRO A 190 7.85 -1.94 -14.80
CA PRO A 190 9.28 -1.80 -15.04
C PRO A 190 10.12 -1.94 -13.77
N ALA A 191 11.30 -2.53 -13.91
CA ALA A 191 12.24 -2.72 -12.82
C ALA A 191 12.71 -1.38 -12.22
N GLU A 192 12.54 -1.25 -10.91
CA GLU A 192 13.13 -0.18 -10.10
C GLU A 192 14.45 -0.69 -9.49
N TYR A 193 15.57 -0.05 -9.79
CA TYR A 193 16.88 -0.38 -9.22
C TYR A 193 17.16 0.54 -8.04
N VAL A 194 17.42 -0.04 -6.87
CA VAL A 194 17.64 0.67 -5.60
C VAL A 194 19.05 0.44 -5.08
#